data_AF-A0A4Y2NCP3-F1
#
_entry.id   AF-A0A4Y2NCP3-F1
#
_cell.length_a   1.000
_cell.length_b   1.000
_cell.length_c   1.000
_cell.angle_alpha   90.00
_cell.angle_beta   90.00
_cell.angle_gamma   90.00
#
_symmetry.space_group_name_H-M   'P 1'
#
loop_
_entity.id
_entity.type
_entity.pdbx_description
1 polymer ?
#
loop_
_entity_poly.entity_id
_entity_poly.type
_entity_poly.pdbx_seq_one_letter_code
_entity_poly.pdbx_strand_id
1 'polypeptide(L)'
;MKSITISDANYLTAWTLLEDRFSNKRDQVFAHLKRFMTIPALQSDSASSVLNLLETTYEFVRALQTLGYEVEQFAEVMFVYMLLQKLDASSKLWFEREFNKSKEIPSLKELLDFLKNYSAHISIL
;
A
#
# COMPACT_ATOMS: atom_id res chain seq x y z
N MET A 1 3.42 -10.89 28.01
CA MET A 1 2.87 -12.06 27.31
C MET A 1 2.17 -12.93 28.36
N LYS A 2 0.85 -12.86 28.49
CA LYS A 2 0.11 -13.69 29.46
C LYS A 2 -0.14 -15.05 28.80
N SER A 3 0.45 -16.10 29.39
CA SER A 3 0.20 -17.49 29.03
C SER A 3 -1.25 -17.84 29.36
N ILE A 4 -2.02 -18.25 28.36
CA ILE A 4 -3.36 -18.79 28.53
C ILE A 4 -3.20 -20.31 28.53
N THR A 5 -3.37 -20.94 29.70
CA THR A 5 -3.47 -22.40 29.83
C THR A 5 -4.70 -22.86 29.05
N ILE A 6 -4.50 -23.79 28.11
CA ILE A 6 -5.54 -24.28 27.21
C ILE A 6 -6.49 -25.19 28.00
N SER A 7 -7.74 -24.77 28.12
CA SER A 7 -8.89 -25.58 28.55
C SER A 7 -10.02 -25.34 27.53
N ASP A 8 -10.96 -26.26 27.35
CA ASP A 8 -12.01 -26.17 26.32
C ASP A 8 -12.84 -24.87 26.40
N ALA A 9 -13.01 -24.32 27.62
CA ALA A 9 -13.67 -23.01 27.84
C ALA A 9 -12.83 -21.82 27.34
N ASN A 10 -11.50 -21.95 27.36
CA ASN A 10 -10.57 -20.94 26.83
C ASN A 10 -10.45 -21.03 25.30
N TYR A 11 -10.65 -22.20 24.69
CA TYR A 11 -10.64 -22.33 23.24
C TYR A 11 -11.83 -21.59 22.60
N LEU A 12 -13.03 -21.78 23.13
CA LEU A 12 -14.22 -21.08 22.62
C LEU A 12 -14.06 -19.56 22.77
N THR A 13 -13.57 -19.11 23.92
CA THR A 13 -13.29 -17.69 24.18
C THR A 13 -12.22 -17.14 23.25
N ALA A 14 -11.12 -17.88 23.03
CA ALA A 14 -10.07 -17.47 22.10
C ALA A 14 -10.56 -17.47 20.64
N TRP A 15 -11.42 -18.42 20.26
CA TRP A 15 -12.06 -18.51 18.95
C TRP A 15 -12.99 -17.34 18.71
N THR A 16 -13.89 -17.01 19.65
CA THR A 16 -14.77 -15.84 19.56
C THR A 16 -13.98 -14.53 19.52
N LEU A 17 -12.90 -14.41 20.30
CA LEU A 17 -12.01 -13.23 20.23
C LEU A 17 -11.28 -13.13 18.88
N LEU A 18 -10.91 -14.26 18.29
CA LEU A 18 -10.38 -14.30 16.92
C LEU A 18 -11.46 -13.87 15.93
N GLU A 19 -12.65 -14.45 16.03
CA GLU A 19 -13.79 -14.21 15.15
C GLU A 19 -14.22 -12.73 15.22
N ASP A 20 -14.31 -12.13 16.41
CA ASP A 20 -14.58 -10.69 16.58
C ASP A 20 -13.45 -9.82 16.01
N ARG A 21 -12.19 -10.20 16.21
CA ARG A 21 -11.04 -9.45 15.68
C ARG A 21 -10.97 -9.52 14.15
N PHE A 22 -11.31 -10.67 13.56
CA PHE A 22 -11.24 -10.91 12.12
C PHE A 22 -12.57 -10.67 11.39
N SER A 23 -13.70 -10.50 12.09
CA SER A 23 -15.00 -10.18 11.51
C SER A 23 -15.20 -8.69 11.23
N ASN A 24 -14.49 -7.82 11.94
CA ASN A 24 -14.62 -6.39 11.73
C ASN A 24 -13.84 -5.91 10.49
N LYS A 25 -14.42 -6.15 9.31
CA LYS A 25 -13.88 -5.73 8.02
C LYS A 25 -13.59 -4.22 7.96
N ARG A 26 -14.40 -3.39 8.63
CA ARG A 26 -14.22 -1.93 8.67
C ARG A 26 -12.89 -1.57 9.33
N ASP A 27 -12.61 -2.15 10.49
CA ASP A 27 -11.37 -1.84 11.22
C ASP A 27 -10.14 -2.32 10.44
N GLN A 28 -10.24 -3.47 9.76
CA GLN A 28 -9.17 -3.97 8.87
C GLN A 28 -8.91 -3.01 7.71
N VAL A 29 -9.95 -2.62 6.94
CA VAL A 29 -9.82 -1.65 5.85
C VAL A 29 -9.21 -0.35 6.38
N PHE A 30 -9.71 0.19 7.49
CA PHE A 30 -9.25 1.46 8.03
C PHE A 30 -7.82 1.39 8.54
N ALA A 31 -7.37 0.26 9.09
CA ALA A 31 -5.98 0.06 9.48
C ALA A 31 -5.05 0.08 8.26
N HIS A 32 -5.38 -0.66 7.20
CA HIS A 32 -4.59 -0.66 5.97
C HIS A 32 -4.60 0.71 5.27
N LEU A 33 -5.76 1.36 5.19
CA LEU A 33 -5.91 2.70 4.63
C LEU A 33 -5.09 3.71 5.43
N LYS A 34 -5.19 3.70 6.77
CA LYS A 34 -4.40 4.59 7.62
C LYS A 34 -2.92 4.43 7.34
N ARG A 35 -2.41 3.18 7.31
CA ARG A 35 -1.01 2.90 7.00
C ARG A 35 -0.61 3.46 5.63
N PHE A 36 -1.41 3.22 4.59
CA PHE A 36 -1.21 3.75 3.25
C PHE A 36 -1.18 5.29 3.21
N MET A 37 -2.13 5.96 3.85
CA MET A 37 -2.20 7.42 3.87
C MET A 37 -1.02 8.07 4.61
N THR A 38 -0.51 7.39 5.64
CA THR A 38 0.61 7.87 6.47
C THR A 38 2.00 7.58 5.91
N ILE A 39 2.13 6.93 4.75
CA ILE A 39 3.44 6.72 4.12
C ILE A 39 4.11 8.10 3.94
N PRO A 40 5.35 8.30 4.41
CA PRO A 40 6.06 9.56 4.20
C PRO A 40 6.34 9.80 2.71
N ALA A 41 6.62 11.04 2.34
CA ALA A 41 7.18 11.30 1.01
C ALA A 41 8.52 10.55 0.85
N LEU A 42 8.86 10.21 -0.40
CA LEU A 42 10.11 9.54 -0.72
C LEU A 42 11.30 10.38 -0.24
N GLN A 43 12.29 9.69 0.28
CA GLN A 43 13.58 10.30 0.58
C GLN A 43 14.43 10.23 -0.69
N SER A 44 15.11 11.32 -1.02
CA SER A 44 15.94 11.38 -2.22
C SER A 44 17.00 10.29 -2.20
N ASP A 45 17.17 9.65 -3.36
CA ASP A 45 18.14 8.57 -3.60
C ASP A 45 18.05 7.41 -2.59
N SER A 46 16.85 7.16 -2.07
CA SER A 46 16.59 6.06 -1.12
C SER A 46 15.72 4.98 -1.75
N ALA A 47 16.36 3.94 -2.28
CA ALA A 47 15.67 2.76 -2.82
C ALA A 47 14.77 2.09 -1.76
N SER A 48 15.19 2.07 -0.50
CA SER A 48 14.39 1.51 0.59
C SER A 48 13.08 2.29 0.83
N SER A 49 13.10 3.62 0.66
CA SER A 49 11.88 4.42 0.75
C SER A 49 10.89 4.11 -0.36
N VAL A 50 11.38 3.86 -1.58
CA VAL A 50 10.57 3.49 -2.76
C VAL A 50 9.98 2.09 -2.58
N LEU A 51 10.79 1.13 -2.11
CA LEU A 51 10.32 -0.22 -1.81
C LEU A 51 9.23 -0.22 -0.74
N ASN A 52 9.39 0.56 0.34
CA ASN A 52 8.36 0.66 1.37
C ASN A 52 7.04 1.25 0.83
N LEU A 53 7.10 2.24 -0.08
CA LEU A 53 5.93 2.78 -0.77
C LEU A 53 5.23 1.69 -1.61
N LEU A 54 6.00 0.92 -2.39
CA LEU A 54 5.49 -0.19 -3.20
C LEU A 54 4.84 -1.28 -2.35
N GLU A 55 5.56 -1.79 -1.35
CA GLU A 55 5.09 -2.86 -0.46
C GLU A 55 3.81 -2.46 0.27
N THR A 56 3.78 -1.26 0.86
CA THR A 56 2.59 -0.78 1.58
C THR A 56 1.40 -0.59 0.63
N THR A 57 1.63 -0.17 -0.61
CA THR A 57 0.56 -0.05 -1.63
C THR A 57 0.04 -1.41 -2.05
N TYR A 58 0.91 -2.38 -2.35
CA TYR A 58 0.49 -3.74 -2.69
C TYR A 58 -0.25 -4.43 -1.54
N GLU A 59 0.19 -4.23 -0.29
CA GLU A 59 -0.51 -4.74 0.88
C GLU A 59 -1.90 -4.12 1.03
N PHE A 60 -2.04 -2.81 0.82
CA PHE A 60 -3.33 -2.15 0.89
C PHE A 60 -4.31 -2.64 -0.19
N VAL A 61 -3.87 -2.70 -1.45
CA VAL A 61 -4.70 -3.19 -2.57
C VAL A 61 -5.11 -4.65 -2.34
N ARG A 62 -4.18 -5.52 -1.92
CA ARG A 62 -4.48 -6.93 -1.61
C ARG A 62 -5.45 -7.06 -0.44
N ALA A 63 -5.31 -6.23 0.59
CA ALA A 63 -6.23 -6.24 1.72
C ALA A 63 -7.66 -5.85 1.30
N LEU A 64 -7.81 -4.82 0.46
CA LEU A 64 -9.11 -4.45 -0.11
C LEU A 64 -9.73 -5.61 -0.89
N GLN A 65 -8.97 -6.23 -1.80
CA GLN A 65 -9.43 -7.38 -2.59
C GLN A 65 -9.84 -8.57 -1.71
N THR A 66 -9.04 -8.89 -0.69
CA THR A 66 -9.32 -9.99 0.25
C THR A 66 -10.60 -9.75 1.05
N LEU A 67 -10.91 -8.48 1.33
CA LEU A 67 -12.11 -8.08 2.08
C LEU A 67 -13.36 -7.95 1.18
N GLY A 68 -13.20 -8.07 -0.14
CA GLY A 68 -14.27 -8.02 -1.13
C GLY A 68 -14.51 -6.64 -1.75
N TYR A 69 -13.53 -5.73 -1.67
CA TYR A 69 -13.60 -4.42 -2.31
C TYR A 69 -12.85 -4.46 -3.65
N GLU A 70 -13.50 -3.95 -4.69
CA GLU A 70 -12.89 -3.71 -5.99
C GLU A 70 -12.33 -2.28 -6.07
N VAL A 71 -11.22 -2.11 -6.80
CA VAL A 71 -10.65 -0.80 -7.09
C VAL A 71 -11.15 -0.37 -8.47
N GLU A 72 -12.26 0.35 -8.49
CA GLU A 72 -12.83 0.91 -9.71
C GLU A 72 -12.02 2.11 -10.24
N GLN A 73 -12.30 2.53 -11.47
CA GLN A 73 -11.54 3.59 -12.17
C GLN A 73 -11.41 4.89 -11.35
N PHE A 74 -12.49 5.36 -10.72
CA PHE A 74 -12.42 6.58 -9.89
C PHE A 74 -11.47 6.41 -8.69
N ALA A 75 -11.57 5.27 -8.00
CA ALA A 75 -10.69 4.97 -6.87
C ALA A 75 -9.23 4.80 -7.32
N GLU A 76 -9.01 4.18 -8.49
CA GLU A 76 -7.69 4.04 -9.08
C GLU A 76 -7.05 5.40 -9.38
N VAL A 77 -7.78 6.34 -9.98
CA VAL A 77 -7.32 7.72 -10.22
C VAL A 77 -6.93 8.40 -8.91
N MET A 78 -7.72 8.23 -7.85
CA MET A 78 -7.41 8.76 -6.53
C MET A 78 -6.12 8.13 -5.96
N PHE A 79 -5.93 6.82 -6.11
CA PHE A 79 -4.73 6.13 -5.64
C PHE A 79 -3.47 6.61 -6.37
N VAL A 80 -3.55 6.72 -7.70
CA VAL A 80 -2.48 7.27 -8.53
C VAL A 80 -2.10 8.67 -8.07
N TYR A 81 -3.09 9.57 -7.92
CA TYR A 81 -2.81 10.92 -7.43
C TYR A 81 -2.14 10.93 -6.05
N MET A 82 -2.64 10.14 -5.10
CA MET A 82 -2.05 10.07 -3.75
C MET A 82 -0.61 9.56 -3.75
N LEU A 83 -0.27 8.60 -4.61
CA LEU A 83 1.09 8.11 -4.78
C LEU A 83 2.00 9.16 -5.42
N LEU A 84 1.52 9.90 -6.42
CA LEU A 84 2.27 11.00 -7.03
C LEU A 84 2.61 12.10 -6.02
N GLN A 85 1.75 12.33 -5.00
CA GLN A 85 2.05 13.25 -3.91
C GLN A 85 3.20 12.77 -3.00
N LYS A 86 3.52 11.47 -3.01
CA LYS A 86 4.65 10.92 -2.24
C LYS A 86 5.98 11.08 -2.98
N LEU A 87 5.98 11.38 -4.28
CA LEU A 87 7.21 11.55 -5.03
C LEU A 87 7.97 12.82 -4.61
N ASP A 88 9.26 12.66 -4.40
CA ASP A 88 10.20 13.77 -4.20
C ASP A 88 10.56 14.45 -5.54
N ALA A 89 11.42 15.48 -5.50
CA ALA A 89 11.76 16.23 -6.71
C ALA A 89 12.47 15.36 -7.77
N SER A 90 13.39 14.49 -7.34
CA SER A 90 14.13 13.60 -8.24
C SER A 90 13.20 12.58 -8.91
N SER A 91 12.40 11.86 -8.15
CA SER A 91 11.45 10.88 -8.69
C SER A 91 10.37 11.51 -9.57
N LYS A 92 9.93 12.75 -9.28
CA LYS A 92 9.03 13.50 -10.18
C LYS A 92 9.67 13.78 -11.54
N LEU A 93 10.94 14.19 -11.59
CA LEU A 93 11.63 14.41 -12.86
C LEU A 93 11.73 13.13 -13.68
N TRP A 94 11.97 11.98 -13.03
CA TRP A 94 11.99 10.67 -13.69
C TRP A 94 10.60 10.28 -14.21
N PHE A 95 9.57 10.49 -13.40
CA PHE A 95 8.18 10.25 -13.79
C PHE A 95 7.82 11.06 -15.04
N GLU A 96 8.06 12.37 -15.04
CA GLU A 96 7.76 13.23 -16.19
C GLU A 96 8.53 12.80 -17.46
N ARG A 97 9.75 12.28 -17.33
CA ARG A 97 10.51 11.75 -18.47
C ARG A 97 9.89 10.49 -19.06
N GLU A 98 9.39 9.58 -18.22
CA GLU A 98 8.81 8.31 -18.66
C GLU A 98 7.42 8.51 -19.29
N PHE A 99 6.62 9.41 -18.71
CA PHE A 99 5.22 9.63 -19.12
C PHE A 99 5.02 10.83 -20.06
N ASN A 100 6.09 11.49 -20.56
CA ASN A 100 5.99 12.70 -21.41
C ASN A 100 5.21 12.54 -22.74
N LYS A 101 4.95 11.32 -23.20
CA LYS A 101 4.27 11.05 -24.48
C LYS A 101 2.75 11.09 -24.38
N SER A 102 2.20 10.97 -23.17
CA SER A 102 0.77 10.97 -22.91
C SER A 102 0.41 12.10 -21.95
N LYS A 103 -0.81 12.61 -22.08
CA LYS A 103 -1.42 13.52 -21.09
C LYS A 103 -2.44 12.83 -20.20
N GLU A 104 -2.68 11.55 -20.45
CA GLU A 104 -3.58 10.73 -19.64
C GLU A 104 -2.92 10.37 -18.32
N ILE A 105 -3.75 10.19 -17.29
CA ILE A 105 -3.31 9.70 -15.99
C ILE A 105 -2.87 8.23 -16.18
N PRO A 106 -1.66 7.84 -15.76
CA PRO A 106 -1.24 6.44 -15.85
C PRO A 106 -2.11 5.57 -14.94
N SER A 107 -2.31 4.33 -15.35
CA SER A 107 -2.91 3.32 -14.47
C SER A 107 -2.08 3.11 -13.20
N LEU A 108 -2.70 2.58 -12.15
CA LEU A 108 -1.98 2.23 -10.94
C LEU A 108 -0.86 1.23 -11.23
N LYS A 109 -1.10 0.30 -12.16
CA LYS A 109 -0.08 -0.67 -12.58
C LYS A 109 1.13 0.02 -13.21
N GLU A 110 0.92 0.90 -14.18
CA GLU A 110 2.01 1.64 -14.84
C GLU A 110 2.82 2.46 -13.83
N LEU A 111 2.15 3.12 -12.87
CA LEU A 111 2.84 3.87 -11.83
C LEU A 111 3.68 2.97 -10.89
N LEU A 112 3.16 1.79 -10.52
CA LEU A 112 3.89 0.84 -9.68
C LEU A 112 5.08 0.23 -10.43
N ASP A 113 4.93 -0.06 -11.74
CA ASP A 113 6.01 -0.54 -12.59
C ASP A 113 7.11 0.52 -12.73
N PHE A 114 6.74 1.79 -12.93
CA PHE A 114 7.67 2.93 -12.89
C PHE A 114 8.45 2.98 -11.57
N LEU A 115 7.76 2.96 -10.43
CA LEU A 115 8.39 3.02 -9.11
C LEU A 115 9.37 1.86 -8.88
N LYS A 116 9.02 0.67 -9.37
CA LYS A 116 9.89 -0.51 -9.30
C LYS A 116 11.16 -0.33 -10.12
N ASN A 117 11.03 0.17 -11.35
CA ASN A 117 12.18 0.47 -12.23
C ASN A 117 13.07 1.57 -11.63
N TYR A 118 12.46 2.62 -11.10
CA TYR A 118 13.17 3.72 -10.45
C TYR A 118 13.94 3.24 -9.21
N SER A 119 13.35 2.39 -8.37
CA SER A 119 14.04 1.79 -7.22
C SER A 119 15.25 0.96 -7.63
N ALA A 120 15.15 0.19 -8.71
CA ALA A 120 16.25 -0.61 -9.23
C ALA A 120 17.40 0.28 -9.74
N HIS A 121 17.07 1.39 -10.41
CA HIS A 121 18.06 2.38 -10.85
C HIS A 121 18.81 3.01 -9.66
N ILE A 122 18.09 3.45 -8.61
CA ILE A 122 18.72 4.04 -7.42
C ILE A 122 19.65 3.03 -6.73
N SER A 123 19.29 1.74 -6.72
CA SER A 123 20.08 0.70 -6.03
C SER A 123 21.42 0.39 -6.70
N ILE A 124 21.65 0.86 -7.93
CA ILE A 124 22.87 0.64 -8.71
C ILE A 124 23.83 1.85 -8.62
N LEU A 125 23.32 3.01 -8.16
CA LEU A 125 24.10 4.22 -7.91
C LEU A 125 24.75 4.17 -6.52
#